data_AF-A0A0H3KX70-F1
#
_entry.id   AF-A0A0H3KX70-F1
#
_cell.length_a   1.000
_cell.length_b   1.000
_cell.length_c   1.000
_cell.angle_alpha   90.00
_cell.angle_beta   90.00
_cell.angle_gamma   90.00
#
_symmetry.space_group_name_H-M   'P 1'
#
loop_
_entity.id
_entity.type
_entity.pdbx_description
1 polymer ?
#
loop_
_entity_poly.entity_id
_entity_poly.type
_entity_poly.pdbx_seq_one_letter_code
_entity_poly.pdbx_strand_id
1 'polypeptide(L)'
;MRSLTRRSAMRQLVIDILLKLAKMDVDAKELTAQIEAQSLLVAALLVQAKQDNALTISETVQDAIVTASRSSSEFMQSDIDLLLTHINRLLAVAKYVEVRGKMAQEE
;
A
#
# COMPACT_ATOMS: atom_id res chain seq x y z
N MET A 1 22.98 -45.60 15.07
CA MET A 1 21.72 -45.38 14.32
C MET A 1 20.90 -44.16 14.77
N ARG A 2 20.65 -43.91 16.06
CA ARG A 2 19.80 -42.79 16.54
C ARG A 2 20.29 -41.36 16.19
N SER A 3 21.58 -41.15 15.94
CA SER A 3 22.15 -39.82 15.61
C SER A 3 21.96 -39.39 14.16
N LEU A 4 21.86 -40.35 13.22
CA LEU A 4 21.64 -40.09 11.79
C LEU A 4 20.18 -39.66 11.53
N THR A 5 19.22 -40.29 12.21
CA THR A 5 17.79 -39.97 12.12
C THR A 5 17.47 -38.57 12.67
N ARG A 6 18.19 -38.13 13.71
CA ARG A 6 18.01 -36.79 14.30
C ARG A 6 18.57 -35.69 13.37
N ARG A 7 19.68 -35.97 12.68
CA ARG A 7 20.27 -35.07 11.68
C ARG A 7 19.41 -34.95 10.41
N SER A 8 18.79 -36.04 9.96
CA SER A 8 17.87 -36.00 8.81
C SER A 8 16.59 -35.23 9.13
N ALA A 9 16.00 -35.43 10.32
CA ALA A 9 14.83 -34.69 10.77
C ALA A 9 15.09 -33.19 10.86
N MET A 10 16.26 -32.78 11.38
CA MET A 10 16.61 -31.37 11.44
C MET A 10 16.81 -30.75 10.05
N ARG A 11 17.43 -31.47 9.11
CA ARG A 11 17.55 -31.00 7.73
C ARG A 11 16.19 -30.79 7.07
N GLN A 12 15.25 -31.72 7.25
CA GLN A 12 13.91 -31.57 6.70
C GLN A 12 13.21 -30.33 7.27
N LEU A 13 13.31 -30.12 8.59
CA LEU A 13 12.72 -28.96 9.25
C LEU A 13 13.30 -27.63 8.74
N VAL A 14 14.62 -27.56 8.49
CA VAL A 14 15.23 -26.38 7.86
C VAL A 14 14.69 -26.15 6.45
N ILE A 15 14.56 -27.21 5.64
CA ILE A 15 14.04 -27.11 4.27
C ILE A 15 12.60 -26.59 4.28
N ASP A 16 11.75 -27.14 5.15
CA ASP A 16 10.35 -26.74 5.26
C ASP A 16 10.20 -25.27 5.69
N ILE A 17 11.06 -24.80 6.61
CA ILE A 17 11.10 -23.39 7.02
C ILE A 17 11.54 -22.49 5.86
N LEU A 18 12.60 -22.86 5.13
CA LEU A 18 13.09 -22.06 4.00
C LEU A 18 12.03 -21.95 2.89
N LEU A 19 11.32 -23.04 2.60
CA LEU A 19 10.22 -23.03 1.64
C LEU A 19 9.07 -22.13 2.11
N LYS A 20 8.72 -22.18 3.40
CA LYS A 20 7.68 -21.33 3.97
C LYS A 20 8.06 -19.84 3.89
N LEU A 21 9.31 -19.50 4.19
CA LEU A 21 9.81 -18.12 4.10
C LEU A 21 9.81 -17.62 2.66
N ALA A 22 10.25 -18.44 1.70
CA ALA A 22 10.22 -18.08 0.28
C ALA A 22 8.78 -17.81 -0.21
N LYS A 23 7.82 -18.64 0.21
CA LYS A 23 6.41 -18.41 -0.10
C LYS A 23 5.89 -17.10 0.50
N MET A 24 6.20 -16.84 1.78
CA MET A 24 5.81 -15.59 2.44
C MET A 24 6.37 -14.34 1.72
N ASP A 25 7.60 -14.39 1.21
CA ASP A 25 8.21 -13.28 0.47
C ASP A 25 7.48 -13.00 -0.86
N VAL A 26 7.09 -14.05 -1.59
CA VAL A 26 6.28 -13.91 -2.81
C VAL A 26 4.89 -13.34 -2.50
N ASP A 27 4.22 -13.88 -1.49
CA ASP A 27 2.89 -13.41 -1.08
C ASP A 27 2.93 -11.93 -0.62
N ALA A 28 4.00 -11.50 0.06
CA ALA A 28 4.20 -10.11 0.45
C ALA A 28 4.41 -9.17 -0.75
N LYS A 29 5.15 -9.61 -1.77
CA LYS A 29 5.33 -8.85 -3.02
C LYS A 29 4.02 -8.70 -3.79
N GLU A 30 3.23 -9.77 -3.85
CA GLU A 30 1.91 -9.76 -4.49
C GLU A 30 0.95 -8.80 -3.77
N LEU A 31 0.90 -8.84 -2.43
CA LEU A 31 0.11 -7.88 -1.65
C LEU A 31 0.56 -6.43 -1.88
N THR A 32 1.87 -6.20 -1.96
CA THR A 32 2.41 -4.87 -2.26
C THR A 32 1.97 -4.40 -3.65
N ALA A 33 2.07 -5.26 -4.67
CA ALA A 33 1.64 -4.95 -6.03
C ALA A 33 0.13 -4.66 -6.12
N GLN A 34 -0.70 -5.40 -5.38
CA GLN A 34 -2.14 -5.15 -5.31
C GLN A 34 -2.46 -3.80 -4.68
N ILE A 35 -1.78 -3.43 -3.58
CA ILE A 35 -1.92 -2.11 -2.96
C ILE A 35 -1.52 -1.01 -3.94
N GLU A 36 -0.43 -1.18 -4.68
CA GLU A 36 0.02 -0.19 -5.68
C GLU A 36 -0.94 -0.07 -6.87
N ALA A 37 -1.53 -1.17 -7.33
CA ALA A 37 -2.54 -1.14 -8.39
C ALA A 37 -3.83 -0.42 -7.94
N GLN A 38 -4.31 -0.72 -6.74
CA GLN A 38 -5.46 -0.01 -6.14
C GLN A 38 -5.15 1.48 -5.94
N SER A 39 -3.92 1.77 -5.54
CA SER A 39 -3.41 3.14 -5.38
C SER A 39 -3.52 3.95 -6.67
N LEU A 40 -3.10 3.34 -7.78
CA LEU A 40 -3.17 3.96 -9.11
C LEU A 40 -4.62 4.15 -9.59
N LEU A 41 -5.50 3.19 -9.32
CA LEU A 41 -6.92 3.30 -9.65
C LEU A 41 -7.60 4.44 -8.88
N VAL A 42 -7.37 4.53 -7.56
CA VAL A 42 -7.88 5.65 -6.76
C VAL A 42 -7.34 6.96 -7.29
N ALA A 43 -6.03 7.04 -7.58
CA ALA A 43 -5.42 8.22 -8.18
C ALA A 43 -6.10 8.65 -9.49
N ALA A 44 -6.39 7.71 -10.39
CA ALA A 44 -7.11 7.99 -11.63
C ALA A 44 -8.54 8.52 -11.38
N LEU A 45 -9.26 7.92 -10.42
CA LEU A 45 -10.59 8.38 -10.01
C LEU A 45 -10.55 9.79 -9.41
N LEU A 46 -9.51 10.13 -8.64
CA LEU A 46 -9.32 11.47 -8.08
C LEU A 46 -9.10 12.52 -9.17
N VAL A 47 -8.27 12.22 -10.18
CA VAL A 47 -8.05 13.12 -11.32
C VAL A 47 -9.34 13.35 -12.09
N GLN A 48 -10.12 12.29 -12.36
CA GLN A 48 -11.41 12.40 -13.03
C GLN A 48 -12.41 13.24 -12.22
N ALA A 49 -12.55 12.97 -10.92
CA ALA A 49 -13.50 13.69 -10.07
C ALA A 49 -13.16 15.18 -9.90
N LYS A 50 -11.87 15.54 -9.94
CA LYS A 50 -11.42 16.94 -9.91
C LYS A 50 -11.87 17.74 -11.14
N GLN A 51 -12.11 17.07 -12.27
CA GLN A 51 -12.66 17.72 -13.46
C GLN A 51 -14.15 18.07 -13.29
N ASP A 52 -14.87 17.37 -12.40
CA ASP A 52 -16.34 17.41 -12.36
C ASP A 52 -16.98 18.15 -11.17
N ASN A 53 -16.30 18.48 -10.06
CA ASN A 53 -16.82 19.48 -9.07
C ASN A 53 -15.84 19.90 -7.93
N ALA A 54 -16.06 21.12 -7.42
CA ALA A 54 -15.12 21.98 -6.66
C ALA A 54 -15.01 21.77 -5.13
N LEU A 55 -15.04 20.52 -4.66
CA LEU A 55 -14.45 20.16 -3.37
C LEU A 55 -13.39 19.12 -3.67
N THR A 56 -12.12 19.47 -3.56
CA THR A 56 -11.09 18.52 -3.97
C THR A 56 -11.15 17.36 -3.00
N ILE A 57 -11.30 16.12 -3.49
CA ILE A 57 -11.32 14.93 -2.63
C ILE A 57 -10.09 14.89 -1.71
N SER A 58 -8.98 15.50 -2.13
CA SER A 58 -7.81 15.75 -1.29
C SER A 58 -8.13 16.53 -0.01
N GLU A 59 -8.92 17.59 -0.07
CA GLU A 59 -9.38 18.36 1.09
C GLU A 59 -10.31 17.52 1.97
N THR A 60 -11.25 16.78 1.37
CA THR A 60 -12.16 15.90 2.12
C THR A 60 -11.41 14.78 2.86
N VAL A 61 -10.42 14.17 2.20
CA VAL A 61 -9.57 13.13 2.81
C VAL A 61 -8.70 13.74 3.90
N GLN A 62 -8.12 14.91 3.68
CA GLN A 62 -7.31 15.60 4.68
C GLN A 62 -8.13 15.94 5.94
N ASP A 63 -9.34 16.47 5.76
CA ASP A 63 -10.24 16.79 6.87
C ASP A 63 -10.70 15.54 7.63
N ALA A 64 -11.01 14.44 6.93
CA ALA A 64 -11.36 13.18 7.57
C ALA A 64 -10.20 12.64 8.43
N ILE A 65 -8.96 12.77 7.97
CA ILE A 65 -7.78 12.34 8.73
C ILE A 65 -7.54 13.23 9.95
N VAL A 66 -7.59 14.56 9.78
CA VAL A 66 -7.43 15.51 10.90
C VAL A 66 -8.53 15.32 11.93
N THR A 67 -9.74 14.97 11.49
CA THR A 67 -10.86 14.63 12.38
C THR A 67 -10.59 13.33 13.13
N ALA A 68 -10.16 12.27 12.44
CA ALA A 68 -9.81 10.99 13.06
C ALA A 68 -8.64 11.12 14.05
N SER A 69 -7.62 11.92 13.73
CA SER A 69 -6.46 12.12 14.61
C SER A 69 -6.80 12.90 15.88
N ARG A 70 -7.80 13.77 15.81
CA ARG A 70 -8.33 14.51 16.97
C ARG A 70 -9.31 13.67 17.80
N SER A 71 -9.84 12.58 17.25
CA SER A 71 -10.80 11.67 17.88
C SER A 71 -10.11 10.63 18.78
N SER A 72 -9.01 11.01 19.45
CA SER A 72 -7.88 10.18 19.91
C SER A 72 -8.15 9.05 20.91
N SER A 73 -9.39 8.61 21.14
CA SER A 73 -9.71 7.46 21.99
C SER A 73 -9.72 6.13 21.26
N GLU A 74 -9.89 6.11 19.93
CA GLU A 74 -10.03 4.86 19.15
C GLU A 74 -8.84 4.52 18.24
N PHE A 75 -8.01 5.50 17.85
CA PHE A 75 -6.92 5.28 16.88
C PHE A 75 -5.54 5.59 17.49
N MET A 76 -4.57 4.68 17.29
CA MET A 76 -3.18 4.94 17.66
C MET A 76 -2.57 5.95 16.67
N GLN A 77 -1.76 6.89 17.17
CA GLN A 77 -1.10 7.89 16.34
C GLN A 77 -0.23 7.25 15.23
N SER A 78 0.38 6.09 15.50
CA SER A 78 1.16 5.32 14.52
C SER A 78 0.35 4.88 13.31
N ASP A 79 -0.92 4.53 13.51
CA ASP A 79 -1.80 4.03 12.45
C ASP A 79 -2.22 5.18 11.54
N ILE A 80 -2.42 6.37 12.13
CA ILE A 80 -2.71 7.62 11.42
C ILE A 80 -1.51 8.04 10.56
N ASP A 81 -0.29 7.97 11.11
CA ASP A 81 0.93 8.34 10.38
C ASP A 81 1.19 7.39 9.19
N LEU A 82 0.90 6.09 9.36
CA LEU A 82 0.98 5.11 8.28
C LEU A 82 -0.08 5.40 7.18
N LEU A 83 -1.32 5.69 7.58
CA LEU A 83 -2.40 6.06 6.66
C LEU A 83 -2.03 7.31 5.84
N LEU A 84 -1.50 8.35 6.50
CA LEU A 84 -1.02 9.58 5.86
C LEU A 84 0.07 9.30 4.82
N THR A 85 1.01 8.40 5.14
CA THR A 85 2.08 8.02 4.22
C THR A 85 1.52 7.39 2.94
N HIS A 86 0.57 6.47 3.08
CA HIS A 86 -0.06 5.83 1.93
C HIS A 86 -0.87 6.83 1.10
N ILE A 87 -1.68 7.68 1.71
CA ILE A 87 -2.52 8.67 1.02
C ILE A 87 -1.68 9.71 0.27
N ASN A 88 -0.60 10.21 0.87
CA ASN A 88 0.29 11.14 0.19
C ASN A 88 0.94 10.52 -1.05
N ARG A 89 1.29 9.22 -0.98
CA ARG A 89 1.77 8.47 -2.14
C ARG A 89 0.71 8.37 -3.24
N LEU A 90 -0.57 8.16 -2.90
CA LEU A 90 -1.69 8.16 -3.86
C LEU A 90 -1.81 9.50 -4.59
N LEU A 91 -1.81 10.61 -3.83
CA LEU A 91 -1.95 11.96 -4.38
C LEU A 91 -0.78 12.33 -5.30
N ALA A 92 0.44 11.90 -4.94
CA ALA A 92 1.63 12.10 -5.78
C ALA A 92 1.52 11.36 -7.12
N VAL A 93 1.04 10.11 -7.11
CA VAL A 93 0.79 9.33 -8.33
C VAL A 93 -0.30 9.98 -9.19
N ALA A 94 -1.40 10.45 -8.58
CA ALA A 94 -2.46 11.16 -9.28
C ALA A 94 -1.94 12.39 -10.03
N LYS A 95 -1.15 13.23 -9.34
CA LYS A 95 -0.51 14.40 -9.95
C LYS A 95 0.46 14.02 -11.07
N TYR A 96 1.23 12.95 -10.91
CA TYR A 96 2.13 12.45 -11.96
C TYR A 96 1.36 12.02 -13.21
N VAL A 97 0.28 11.24 -13.05
CA VAL A 97 -0.58 10.80 -14.15
C VAL A 97 -1.26 11.99 -14.83
N GLU A 98 -1.75 12.97 -14.07
CA GLU A 98 -2.34 14.20 -14.63
C GLU A 98 -1.34 14.97 -15.51
N VAL A 99 -0.12 15.20 -15.00
CA VAL A 99 0.94 15.91 -15.75
C VAL A 99 1.32 15.15 -17.02
N ARG A 100 1.55 13.83 -16.91
CA ARG A 100 1.92 12.99 -18.06
C ARG A 100 0.79 12.87 -19.09
N GLY A 101 -0.46 12.81 -18.64
CA GLY A 101 -1.63 12.80 -19.51
C GLY A 101 -1.79 14.08 -20.31
N LYS A 102 -1.53 15.25 -19.69
CA LYS A 102 -1.54 16.55 -20.39
C LYS A 102 -0.43 16.63 -21.45
N MET A 103 0.80 16.21 -21.10
CA MET A 103 1.91 16.19 -22.06
C MET A 103 1.63 15.27 -23.27
N ALA A 104 0.98 14.13 -23.06
CA ALA A 104 0.63 13.22 -24.15
C ALA A 104 -0.50 13.71 -25.07
N GLN A 105 -1.21 14.78 -24.71
CA GLN A 105 -2.24 15.43 -25.55
C GLN A 105 -1.67 16.60 -26.36
N GLU A 106 -0.45 17.06 -26.04
CA GLU A 106 0.24 18.18 -26.67
C GLU A 106 1.29 17.74 -27.72
N GLU A 107 1.57 16.43 -27.84
CA GLU A 107 2.38 15.78 -28.89
C GLU A 107 1.51 15.27 -30.05
#